data_AF-A0A520CDZ0-F1
#
_entry.id   AF-A0A520CDZ0-F1
#
_cell.length_a   1.000
_cell.length_b   1.000
_cell.length_c   1.000
_cell.angle_alpha   90.00
_cell.angle_beta   90.00
_cell.angle_gamma   90.00
#
_symmetry.space_group_name_H-M   'P 1'
#
loop_
_entity.id
_entity.type
_entity.pdbx_description
1 polymer ?
#
loop_
_entity_poly.entity_id
_entity_poly.type
_entity_poly.pdbx_seq_one_letter_code
_entity_poly.pdbx_strand_id
1 'polypeptide(L)'
;IKESILLRTMGASKKQILSINAIEYFFLGSLAALAGLILAYGGSWALAKFSFEASFIPPVGATLILLFGVILMVVITGVLSTRSVLNQPPLKILRNEGS
;
A
#
# COMPACT_ATOMS: atom_id res chain seq x y z
N ILE A 1 -0.37 -14.67 -6.21
CA ILE A 1 -0.74 -16.10 -5.97
C ILE A 1 0.37 -17.05 -6.43
N LYS A 2 0.80 -17.02 -7.70
CA LYS A 2 1.91 -17.86 -8.22
C LYS A 2 3.20 -17.75 -7.40
N GLU A 3 3.59 -16.54 -6.99
CA GLU A 3 4.81 -16.30 -6.23
C GLU A 3 4.78 -16.92 -4.82
N SER A 4 3.64 -16.83 -4.12
CA SER A 4 3.47 -17.52 -2.83
C SER A 4 3.55 -19.04 -2.97
N ILE A 5 3.15 -19.60 -4.12
CA ILE A 5 3.26 -21.03 -4.40
C ILE A 5 4.73 -21.40 -4.67
N LEU A 6 5.45 -20.60 -5.47
CA LEU A 6 6.89 -20.77 -5.71
C LEU A 6 7.69 -20.70 -4.40
N LEU A 7 7.42 -19.72 -3.54
CA LEU A 7 8.08 -19.59 -2.24
C LEU A 7 7.78 -20.81 -1.34
N ARG A 8 6.55 -21.34 -1.37
CA ARG A 8 6.22 -22.59 -0.65
C ARG A 8 6.97 -23.79 -1.21
N THR A 9 7.17 -23.88 -2.53
CA THR A 9 7.97 -24.96 -3.12
C THR A 9 9.46 -24.85 -2.79
N MET A 10 9.96 -23.64 -2.55
CA MET A 10 11.33 -23.40 -2.05
C MET A 10 11.45 -23.54 -0.51
N GLY A 11 10.43 -24.08 0.17
CA GLY A 11 10.46 -24.33 1.61
C GLY A 11 10.20 -23.12 2.51
N ALA A 12 9.75 -21.99 1.96
CA ALA A 12 9.44 -20.81 2.77
C ALA A 12 8.23 -21.05 3.68
N SER A 13 8.37 -20.66 4.95
CA SER A 13 7.30 -20.73 5.94
C SER A 13 6.19 -19.70 5.67
N LYS A 14 4.97 -19.98 6.14
CA LYS A 14 3.83 -19.04 6.03
C LYS A 14 4.14 -17.65 6.63
N LYS A 15 4.94 -17.60 7.70
CA LYS A 15 5.37 -16.33 8.33
C LYS A 15 6.30 -15.53 7.41
N GLN A 16 7.25 -16.18 6.74
CA GLN A 16 8.16 -15.52 5.79
C GLN A 16 7.40 -14.90 4.62
N ILE A 17 6.43 -15.63 4.04
CA ILE A 17 5.62 -15.13 2.93
C ILE A 17 4.81 -13.89 3.35
N LEU A 18 4.23 -13.91 4.56
CA LEU A 18 3.50 -12.77 5.10
C LEU A 18 4.40 -11.56 5.35
N SER A 19 5.61 -11.76 5.86
CA SER A 19 6.57 -10.68 6.08
C SER A 19 7.05 -10.05 4.78
N ILE A 20 7.36 -10.86 3.74
CA ILE A 20 7.77 -10.36 2.42
C ILE A 20 6.66 -9.48 1.83
N ASN A 21 5.43 -9.99 1.83
CA ASN A 21 4.28 -9.25 1.33
C ASN A 21 4.03 -7.97 2.12
N ALA A 22 4.16 -8.00 3.46
CA ALA A 22 4.00 -6.79 4.27
C ALA A 22 5.05 -5.71 3.91
N ILE A 23 6.29 -6.11 3.67
CA ILE A 23 7.38 -5.20 3.27
C ILE A 23 7.10 -4.62 1.88
N GLU A 24 6.70 -5.45 0.91
CA GLU A 24 6.37 -5.00 -0.44
C GLU A 24 5.25 -3.95 -0.44
N TYR A 25 4.15 -4.23 0.25
CA TYR A 25 3.04 -3.29 0.38
C TYR A 25 3.41 -2.06 1.23
N PHE A 26 4.35 -2.16 2.15
CA PHE A 26 4.88 -1.00 2.86
C PHE A 26 5.63 -0.07 1.91
N PHE A 27 6.47 -0.60 1.01
CA PHE A 27 7.14 0.20 -0.02
C PHE A 27 6.13 0.84 -0.98
N LEU A 28 5.15 0.08 -1.46
CA LEU A 28 4.07 0.60 -2.32
C LEU A 28 3.27 1.71 -1.62
N GLY A 29 2.87 1.49 -0.38
CA GLY A 29 2.15 2.48 0.42
C GLY A 29 2.98 3.73 0.68
N SER A 30 4.27 3.58 0.96
CA SER A 30 5.18 4.71 1.20
C SER A 30 5.38 5.54 -0.06
N LEU A 31 5.60 4.90 -1.22
CA LEU A 31 5.72 5.59 -2.50
C LEU A 31 4.43 6.33 -2.87
N ALA A 32 3.27 5.68 -2.70
CA ALA A 32 1.98 6.30 -2.97
C ALA A 32 1.70 7.51 -2.06
N ALA A 33 1.96 7.37 -0.75
CA ALA A 33 1.79 8.44 0.21
C ALA A 33 2.74 9.62 -0.07
N LEU A 34 4.00 9.36 -0.38
CA LEU A 34 4.98 10.40 -0.73
C LEU A 34 4.61 11.11 -2.03
N ALA A 35 4.20 10.39 -3.06
CA ALA A 35 3.74 10.99 -4.31
C ALA A 35 2.52 11.89 -4.09
N GLY A 36 1.53 11.42 -3.33
CA GLY A 36 0.35 12.21 -2.95
C GLY A 36 0.71 13.45 -2.14
N LEU A 37 1.66 13.32 -1.21
CA LEU A 37 2.16 14.42 -0.38
C LEU A 37 2.85 15.50 -1.21
N ILE A 38 3.73 15.10 -2.14
CA ILE A 38 4.41 16.01 -3.06
C ILE A 38 3.38 16.76 -3.91
N LEU A 39 2.40 16.07 -4.47
CA LEU A 39 1.33 16.69 -5.26
C LEU A 39 0.48 17.65 -4.44
N ALA A 40 0.07 17.25 -3.23
CA ALA A 40 -0.76 18.07 -2.35
C ALA A 40 -0.03 19.34 -1.88
N TYR A 41 1.22 19.20 -1.45
CA TYR A 41 2.05 20.33 -1.01
C TYR A 41 2.41 21.24 -2.18
N GLY A 42 2.83 20.66 -3.30
CA GLY A 42 3.15 21.42 -4.51
C GLY A 42 1.94 22.20 -5.03
N GLY A 43 0.77 21.56 -5.08
CA GLY A 43 -0.49 22.21 -5.47
C GLY A 43 -0.92 23.29 -4.49
N SER A 44 -0.86 23.03 -3.18
CA SER A 44 -1.24 24.01 -2.16
C SER A 44 -0.29 25.21 -2.13
N TRP A 45 1.01 24.99 -2.30
CA TRP A 45 2.01 26.04 -2.41
C TRP A 45 1.80 26.89 -3.67
N ALA A 46 1.59 26.24 -4.82
CA ALA A 46 1.32 26.94 -6.08
C ALA A 46 0.05 27.80 -5.94
N LEU A 47 -1.01 27.25 -5.37
CA LEU A 47 -2.26 27.97 -5.17
C LEU A 47 -2.08 29.17 -4.22
N ALA A 48 -1.38 28.98 -3.10
CA ALA A 48 -1.08 30.06 -2.15
C ALA A 48 -0.26 31.19 -2.79
N LYS A 49 0.73 30.84 -3.63
CA LYS A 49 1.62 31.82 -4.26
C LYS A 49 0.96 32.55 -5.44
N PHE A 50 0.23 31.85 -6.29
CA PHE A 50 -0.30 32.40 -7.55
C PHE A 50 -1.73 32.93 -7.43
N SER A 51 -2.56 32.41 -6.52
CA SER A 51 -3.97 32.79 -6.41
C SER A 51 -4.30 33.64 -5.20
N PHE A 52 -3.56 33.49 -4.08
CA PHE A 52 -3.98 34.06 -2.79
C PHE A 52 -2.96 35.01 -2.14
N GLU A 53 -1.73 35.14 -2.69
CA GLU A 53 -0.63 35.93 -2.12
C GLU A 53 -0.38 35.68 -0.61
N ALA A 54 -0.72 34.48 -0.13
CA ALA A 54 -0.75 34.16 1.29
C ALA A 54 0.47 33.34 1.72
N SER A 55 0.83 33.42 3.00
CA SER A 55 1.85 32.55 3.59
C SER A 55 1.33 31.12 3.73
N PHE A 56 1.96 30.18 3.02
CA PHE A 56 1.65 28.77 3.12
C PHE A 56 2.30 28.17 4.38
N ILE A 57 1.48 27.78 5.36
CA ILE A 57 1.93 27.09 6.58
C ILE A 57 1.33 25.66 6.57
N PRO A 58 2.11 24.64 6.20
CA PRO A 58 1.60 23.28 6.13
C PRO A 58 1.34 22.68 7.53
N PRO A 59 0.21 22.00 7.74
CA PRO A 59 -0.12 21.37 9.03
C PRO A 59 0.63 20.04 9.20
N VAL A 60 1.86 20.10 9.72
CA VAL A 60 2.77 18.94 9.86
C VAL A 60 2.11 17.76 10.60
N GLY A 61 1.31 18.02 11.63
CA GLY A 61 0.60 16.97 12.38
C GLY A 61 -0.40 16.19 11.53
N ALA A 62 -1.27 16.89 10.79
CA ALA A 62 -2.25 16.26 9.90
C ALA A 62 -1.56 15.49 8.76
N THR A 63 -0.48 16.06 8.24
CA THR A 63 0.35 15.44 7.20
C THR A 63 0.94 14.11 7.64
N LEU A 64 1.50 14.03 8.85
CA LEU A 64 2.03 12.78 9.39
C LEU A 64 0.92 11.74 9.59
N ILE A 65 -0.22 12.15 10.13
CA ILE A 65 -1.39 11.25 10.30
C ILE A 65 -1.83 10.68 8.95
N LEU A 66 -1.93 11.51 7.92
CA LEU A 66 -2.30 11.07 6.57
C LEU A 66 -1.25 10.14 5.97
N LEU A 67 0.04 10.47 6.09
CA LEU A 67 1.14 9.65 5.59
C LEU A 67 1.09 8.24 6.19
N PHE A 68 1.07 8.14 7.52
CA PHE A 68 1.01 6.86 8.21
C PHE A 68 -0.32 6.14 7.97
N GLY A 69 -1.43 6.87 7.88
CA GLY A 69 -2.75 6.31 7.59
C GLY A 69 -2.82 5.63 6.23
N VAL A 70 -2.31 6.27 5.19
CA VAL A 70 -2.27 5.71 3.82
C VAL A 70 -1.36 4.49 3.76
N ILE A 71 -0.15 4.57 4.32
CA ILE A 71 0.80 3.45 4.36
C ILE A 71 0.16 2.25 5.07
N LEU A 72 -0.44 2.49 6.24
CA LEU A 72 -1.07 1.44 7.02
C LEU A 72 -2.25 0.82 6.27
N MET A 73 -3.08 1.63 5.61
CA MET A 73 -4.20 1.13 4.81
C MET A 73 -3.72 0.22 3.68
N VAL A 74 -2.69 0.61 2.94
CA VAL A 74 -2.12 -0.20 1.85
C VAL A 74 -1.49 -1.50 2.36
N VAL A 75 -0.76 -1.45 3.47
CA VAL A 75 -0.20 -2.66 4.11
C VAL A 75 -1.31 -3.59 4.57
N ILE A 76 -2.35 -3.06 5.23
CA ILE A 76 -3.48 -3.87 5.70
C ILE A 76 -4.21 -4.53 4.53
N THR A 77 -4.52 -3.78 3.46
CA THR A 77 -5.20 -4.35 2.29
C THR A 77 -4.34 -5.42 1.61
N GLY A 78 -3.03 -5.19 1.47
CA GLY A 78 -2.10 -6.18 0.92
C GLY A 78 -1.99 -7.44 1.75
N VAL A 79 -1.87 -7.32 3.07
CA VAL A 79 -1.81 -8.45 3.99
C VAL A 79 -3.13 -9.21 4.05
N LEU A 80 -4.27 -8.51 4.08
CA LEU A 80 -5.60 -9.13 4.04
C LEU A 80 -5.84 -9.85 2.71
N SER A 81 -5.43 -9.28 1.59
CA SER A 81 -5.54 -9.92 0.27
C SER A 81 -4.75 -11.23 0.23
N THR A 82 -3.51 -11.22 0.71
CA THR A 82 -2.66 -12.43 0.79
C THR A 82 -3.19 -13.47 1.78
N ARG A 83 -3.72 -13.04 2.94
CA ARG A 83 -4.39 -13.95 3.89
C ARG A 83 -5.68 -14.56 3.31
N SER A 84 -6.49 -13.76 2.62
CA SER A 84 -7.72 -14.21 1.95
C SER A 84 -7.41 -15.25 0.87
N VAL A 85 -6.38 -15.01 0.06
CA VAL A 85 -5.89 -15.95 -0.95
C VAL A 85 -5.37 -17.25 -0.32
N LEU A 86 -4.65 -17.19 0.80
CA LEU A 86 -4.12 -18.37 1.49
C LEU A 86 -5.19 -19.18 2.25
N ASN A 87 -6.29 -18.54 2.65
CA ASN A 87 -7.42 -19.17 3.33
C ASN A 87 -8.54 -19.64 2.38
N GLN A 88 -8.52 -19.24 1.10
CA GLN A 88 -9.46 -19.78 0.13
C GLN A 88 -8.99 -21.15 -0.37
N PRO A 89 -9.85 -22.19 -0.34
CA PRO A 89 -9.51 -23.50 -0.88
C PRO A 89 -9.14 -23.36 -2.36
N PRO A 90 -8.02 -23.98 -2.81
CA PRO A 90 -7.49 -23.85 -4.17
C PRO A 90 -8.48 -24.29 -5.27
N LEU A 91 -9.54 -25.01 -4.90
CA LEU A 91 -10.63 -25.47 -5.77
C LEU A 91 -11.51 -24.35 -6.35
N LYS A 92 -11.52 -23.14 -5.77
CA LYS A 92 -12.35 -22.02 -6.29
C LYS A 92 -11.65 -21.21 -7.39
N ILE A 93 -10.31 -21.24 -7.42
CA ILE A 93 -9.49 -20.44 -8.34
C ILE A 93 -9.41 -21.13 -9.71
N LEU A 94 -9.35 -22.47 -9.74
CA LEU A 94 -9.45 -23.26 -10.97
C LEU A 94 -10.83 -23.24 -11.64
N ARG A 95 -11.88 -22.84 -10.92
CA ARG A 95 -13.24 -22.76 -11.50
C ARG A 95 -13.51 -21.43 -12.22
N ASN A 96 -12.70 -20.40 -11.97
CA ASN A 96 -12.81 -19.11 -12.66
C ASN A 96 -11.84 -18.94 -13.84
N GLU A 97 -10.84 -19.82 -14.00
CA GLU A 97 -10.02 -19.87 -15.22
C GLU A 97 -10.62 -20.79 -16.30
N GLY A 98 -11.70 -21.53 -15.98
CA GLY A 98 -12.40 -22.43 -16.90
C GLY A 98 -13.69 -21.87 -17.51
N SER A 99 -13.96 -20.57 -17.39
CA SER A 99 -15.11 -19.88 -17.99
C SER A 99 -14.68 -18.66 -18.78
#